data_AF-A0A7K5H6D0-F1
#
_entry.id   AF-A0A7K5H6D0-F1
#
_cell.length_a   1.000
_cell.length_b   1.000
_cell.length_c   1.000
_cell.angle_alpha   90.00
_cell.angle_beta   90.00
_cell.angle_gamma   90.00
#
_symmetry.space_group_name_H-M   'P 1'
#
loop_
_entity.id
_entity.type
_entity.pdbx_description
1 polymer ?
#
loop_
_entity_poly.entity_id
_entity_poly.type
_entity_poly.pdbx_seq_one_letter_code
_entity_poly.pdbx_strand_id
1 'polypeptide(L)' 'RPFACGQCGQRFAQRASLVEHGRRHTGERPHRCPQCHRGFRHRSALLRHRRAHAGERPFSCAHCGRRYSRSSNLLLHQR' A
#
# COMPACT_ATOMS: atom_id res chain seq x y z
N ARG A 1 -17.63 6.25 -13.55
CA ARG A 1 -16.53 6.89 -12.77
C ARG A 1 -16.61 8.42 -12.95
N PRO A 2 -17.42 9.13 -12.13
CA PRO A 2 -17.75 10.53 -12.37
C PRO A 2 -16.60 11.49 -12.03
N PHE A 3 -15.71 11.11 -11.11
CA PHE A 3 -14.64 11.98 -10.63
C PHE A 3 -13.38 11.84 -11.51
N ALA A 4 -12.96 12.90 -12.20
CA ALA A 4 -11.77 12.88 -13.05
C ALA A 4 -10.61 13.66 -12.42
N CYS A 5 -9.38 13.17 -12.60
CA CYS A 5 -8.18 13.90 -12.23
C CYS A 5 -7.82 14.94 -13.28
N GLY A 6 -7.76 16.21 -12.90
CA GLY A 6 -7.39 17.30 -13.82
C GLY A 6 -5.95 17.24 -14.33
N GLN A 7 -5.04 16.52 -13.66
CA GLN A 7 -3.63 16.44 -14.09
C GLN A 7 -3.31 15.28 -15.04
N CYS A 8 -4.04 14.17 -14.97
CA CYS A 8 -3.75 12.99 -15.81
C CYS A 8 -4.98 12.33 -16.45
N GLY A 9 -6.18 12.93 -16.30
CA GLY A 9 -7.42 12.43 -16.89
C GLY A 9 -7.98 11.14 -16.27
N GLN A 10 -7.27 10.50 -15.34
CA GLN A 10 -7.75 9.27 -14.70
C GLN A 10 -9.09 9.52 -13.99
N ARG A 11 -10.06 8.64 -14.24
CA ARG A 11 -11.40 8.71 -13.64
C ARG A 11 -11.49 7.80 -12.43
N PHE A 12 -12.33 8.11 -11.47
CA PHE A 12 -12.54 7.34 -10.23
C PHE A 12 -14.03 7.20 -9.94
N ALA A 13 -14.40 6.12 -9.24
CA ALA A 13 -15.78 5.87 -8.85
C ALA A 13 -16.21 6.74 -7.66
N GLN A 14 -15.25 7.08 -6.78
CA GLN A 14 -15.47 7.82 -5.54
C GLN A 14 -14.54 9.04 -5.48
N ARG A 15 -15.02 10.13 -4.86
CA ARG A 15 -14.23 11.35 -4.64
C ARG A 15 -13.01 11.08 -3.76
N ALA A 16 -13.17 10.24 -2.72
CA ALA A 16 -12.07 9.86 -1.84
C ALA A 16 -10.90 9.22 -2.61
N SER A 17 -11.19 8.35 -3.57
CA SER A 17 -10.16 7.74 -4.43
C SER A 17 -9.46 8.76 -5.33
N LEU A 18 -10.19 9.76 -5.84
CA LEU A 18 -9.59 10.86 -6.60
C LEU A 18 -8.64 11.70 -5.73
N VAL A 19 -9.06 12.06 -4.51
CA VAL A 19 -8.24 12.83 -3.56
C VAL A 19 -6.97 12.04 -3.20
N GLU A 20 -7.12 10.76 -2.88
CA GLU A 20 -6.01 9.87 -2.57
C GLU A 20 -5.04 9.72 -3.74
N HIS A 21 -5.57 9.57 -4.96
CA HIS A 21 -4.80 9.56 -6.18
C HIS A 21 -4.05 10.88 -6.39
N GLY A 22 -4.67 12.02 -6.08
CA GLY A 22 -4.06 13.35 -6.18
C GLY A 22 -2.75 13.48 -5.40
N ARG A 23 -2.62 12.76 -4.28
CA ARG A 23 -1.35 12.68 -3.52
C ARG A 23 -0.20 12.07 -4.32
N ARG A 24 -0.48 11.40 -5.45
CA ARG A 24 0.56 10.97 -6.40
C ARG A 24 1.24 12.10 -7.10
N HIS A 25 0.48 13.14 -7.38
CA HIS A 25 0.97 14.32 -8.05
C HIS A 25 1.66 15.28 -7.09
N THR A 26 1.05 15.55 -5.93
CA THR A 26 1.60 16.49 -4.94
C THR A 26 2.77 15.93 -4.14
N GLY A 27 2.97 14.61 -4.16
CA GLY A 27 3.98 13.96 -3.33
C GLY A 27 3.63 13.90 -1.84
N GLU A 28 2.43 14.33 -1.44
CA GLU A 28 1.97 14.33 -0.06
C GLU A 28 2.02 12.92 0.56
N ARG A 29 2.57 12.84 1.77
CA ARG A 29 2.75 11.61 2.54
C ARG A 29 2.24 11.81 3.97
N PRO A 30 0.91 11.83 4.17
CA PRO A 30 0.31 12.16 5.46
C PRO A 30 0.56 11.08 6.53
N HIS A 31 0.91 9.85 6.13
CA HIS A 31 1.12 8.75 7.07
C HIS A 31 2.60 8.53 7.30
N ARG A 32 3.13 8.97 8.45
CA ARG A 32 4.54 8.79 8.81
C ARG A 32 4.73 7.59 9.75
N CYS A 33 5.82 6.86 9.55
CA CYS A 33 6.25 5.85 10.49
C CYS A 33 6.80 6.51 11.75
N PRO A 34 6.32 6.17 12.96
CA PRO A 34 6.85 6.77 14.19
C PRO A 34 8.28 6.31 14.50
N GLN A 35 8.70 5.14 14.00
CA GLN A 35 10.02 4.56 14.30
C GLN A 35 11.14 5.11 13.40
N CYS A 36 10.87 5.36 12.13
CA CYS A 36 11.89 5.80 11.16
C CYS A 36 11.51 7.05 10.36
N HIS A 37 10.39 7.70 10.74
CA HIS A 37 9.85 8.92 10.13
C HIS A 37 9.54 8.87 8.62
N ARG A 38 9.66 7.69 8.00
CA ARG A 38 9.35 7.49 6.59
C ARG A 38 7.86 7.76 6.31
N GLY A 39 7.60 8.62 5.32
CA GLY A 39 6.25 9.00 4.91
C GLY A 39 5.65 8.10 3.83
N PHE A 40 4.36 7.83 3.95
CA PHE A 40 3.54 7.02 3.05
C PHE A 40 2.28 7.76 2.61
N ARG A 41 1.84 7.50 1.37
CA ARG A 41 0.64 8.07 0.78
C ARG A 41 -0.66 7.45 1.31
N HIS A 42 -0.60 6.16 1.65
CA HIS A 42 -1.74 5.36 2.11
C HIS A 42 -1.45 4.76 3.48
N ARG A 43 -2.47 4.68 4.35
CA ARG A 43 -2.38 4.03 5.66
C ARG A 43 -1.98 2.55 5.55
N SER A 44 -2.53 1.83 4.57
CA SER A 44 -2.19 0.42 4.30
C SER A 44 -0.70 0.22 3.99
N ALA A 45 -0.07 1.17 3.28
CA ALA A 45 1.35 1.14 2.99
C ALA A 45 2.20 1.32 4.26
N LEU A 46 1.80 2.25 5.15
CA LEU A 46 2.43 2.42 6.47
C LEU A 46 2.30 1.15 7.33
N LEU A 47 1.11 0.55 7.41
CA LEU A 47 0.90 -0.67 8.20
C LEU A 47 1.77 -1.82 7.69
N ARG A 48 1.82 -2.03 6.38
CA ARG A 48 2.71 -3.03 5.77
C ARG A 48 4.18 -2.75 6.05
N HIS A 49 4.59 -1.48 6.00
CA HIS A 49 5.95 -1.10 6.33
C HIS A 49 6.29 -1.38 7.80
N ARG A 50 5.36 -1.13 8.73
CA ARG A 50 5.55 -1.46 10.16
C ARG A 50 5.76 -2.95 10.39
N ARG A 51 5.11 -3.84 9.62
CA ARG A 51 5.37 -5.29 9.69
C ARG A 51 6.82 -5.64 9.36
N ALA A 52 7.47 -4.88 8.49
CA ALA A 52 8.87 -5.10 8.18
C ALA A 52 9.79 -4.77 9.37
N HIS A 53 9.45 -3.76 10.18
CA HIS A 53 10.17 -3.50 11.43
C HIS A 53 9.97 -4.62 12.46
N ALA A 54 8.77 -5.17 12.56
CA ALA A 54 8.47 -6.27 13.49
C ALA A 54 8.90 -7.65 12.98
N GLY A 55 9.42 -7.76 11.75
CA GLY A 55 9.71 -9.05 11.11
C GLY A 55 8.48 -9.94 10.87
N GLU A 56 7.26 -9.37 10.90
CA GLU A 56 6.02 -10.13 10.78
C GLU A 56 5.84 -10.71 9.37
N ARG A 57 5.64 -12.02 9.30
CA ARG A 57 5.36 -12.77 8.06
C ARG A 57 4.08 -13.59 8.23
N PRO A 58 2.89 -12.95 8.17
CA PRO A 58 1.62 -13.60 8.48
C PRO A 58 1.13 -14.58 7.42
N PHE A 59 1.69 -14.54 6.21
CA PHE A 59 1.25 -15.40 5.11
C PHE A 59 2.21 -16.58 4.96
N SER A 60 1.74 -17.82 5.10
CA SER A 60 2.55 -19.02 4.96
C SER A 60 2.11 -19.86 3.76
N CYS A 61 3.08 -20.42 3.03
CA CYS A 61 2.80 -21.44 2.03
C CYS A 61 2.47 -22.76 2.72
N ALA A 62 1.30 -23.34 2.42
CA ALA A 62 0.88 -24.61 3.01
C ALA A 62 1.75 -25.80 2.57
N HIS A 63 2.39 -25.72 1.40
CA HIS A 63 3.18 -26.82 0.86
C HIS A 63 4.62 -26.85 1.40
N CYS A 64 5.29 -25.70 1.50
CA CYS A 64 6.71 -25.64 1.89
C CYS A 64 6.97 -24.89 3.20
N GLY A 65 5.93 -24.40 3.88
CA GLY A 65 6.04 -23.66 5.16
C GLY A 65 6.65 -22.26 5.06
N ARG A 66 7.13 -21.83 3.87
CA ARG A 66 7.76 -20.51 3.70
C ARG A 66 6.78 -19.39 4.02
N ARG A 67 7.24 -18.42 4.83
CA ARG A 67 6.43 -17.29 5.28
C ARG A 67 6.73 -16.03 4.46
N TYR A 68 5.75 -15.15 4.31
CA TYR A 68 5.81 -13.92 3.53
C TYR A 68 5.14 -12.78 4.29
N SER A 69 5.68 -11.57 4.13
CA SER A 69 5.11 -10.34 4.74
C SER A 69 3.91 -9.79 3.96
N ARG A 70 3.71 -10.28 2.72
CA ARG A 70 2.64 -9.86 1.80
C ARG A 70 1.96 -11.06 1.15
N SER A 71 0.62 -11.02 1.04
CA SER A 71 -0.16 -12.03 0.32
C SER A 71 0.24 -12.12 -1.15
N SER A 72 0.49 -10.98 -1.80
CA SER A 72 0.96 -10.93 -3.19
C SER A 72 2.25 -11.73 -3.41
N ASN A 73 3.14 -11.75 -2.43
CA ASN A 73 4.40 -12.47 -2.54
C ASN A 73 4.20 -13.98 -2.35
N LEU A 74 3.27 -14.37 -1.47
CA LEU A 74 2.85 -15.77 -1.35
C LEU A 74 2.20 -16.24 -2.65
N LEU A 75 1.27 -15.46 -3.21
CA LEU A 75 0.61 -15.79 -4.48
C LEU A 75 1.61 -15.91 -5.63
N LEU A 76 2.61 -15.02 -5.72
CA LEU A 76 3.67 -15.13 -6.71
C LEU A 76 4.49 -16.41 -6.52
N HIS A 77 4.78 -16.79 -5.28
CA HIS A 77 5.51 -18.03 -4.97
C HIS A 77 4.73 -19.29 -5.32
N GLN A 78 3.40 -19.25 -5.27
CA GLN A 78 2.51 -20.38 -5.55
C GLN A 78 2.15 -20.54 -7.03
N ARG A 79 2.46 -19.54 -7.86
CA ARG A 79 2.39 -19.67 -9.32
C ARG A 79 3.57 -20.46 -9.82
#